data_AF-A0A1C7LSH4-F1
#
_entry.id   AF-A0A1C7LSH4-F1
#
_cell.length_a   1.000
_cell.length_b   1.000
_cell.length_c   1.000
_cell.angle_alpha   90.00
_cell.angle_beta   90.00
_cell.angle_gamma   90.00
#
_symmetry.space_group_name_H-M   'P 1'
#
loop_
_entity.id
_entity.type
_entity.pdbx_description
1 polymer ?
#
loop_
_entity_poly.entity_id
_entity_poly.type
_entity_poly.pdbx_seq_one_letter_code
_entity_poly.pdbx_strand_id
1 'polypeptide(L)'
;MTPRHLRIYANHTNIVDFSEAEETTPQLNISLLEGEIGVMEYPLRSAAFANIHSLSLFFSDAVGGEALRLYYIGFKGDSRTQRKEGIQKLEIPAANAADASLTDRLTEKSGGQQTTAR
;
A
#
# COMPACT_ATOMS: atom_id res chain seq x y z
N MET A 1 -17.57 26.69 0.31
CA MET A 1 -17.63 26.06 1.64
C MET A 1 -16.33 25.29 1.83
N THR A 2 -15.51 25.75 2.77
CA THR A 2 -14.12 25.28 2.94
C THR A 2 -13.97 24.72 4.35
N PRO A 3 -13.37 23.53 4.53
CA PRO A 3 -13.18 22.97 5.86
C PRO A 3 -12.20 23.82 6.68
N ARG A 4 -12.49 23.98 7.98
CA ARG A 4 -11.70 24.81 8.91
C ARG A 4 -10.85 23.99 9.87
N HIS A 5 -11.20 22.73 10.09
CA HIS A 5 -10.59 21.92 11.13
C HIS A 5 -10.50 20.46 10.70
N LEU A 6 -9.34 19.86 10.92
CA LEU A 6 -9.04 18.48 10.57
C LEU A 6 -8.41 17.76 11.76
N ARG A 7 -9.01 16.63 12.12
CA ARG A 7 -8.41 15.63 13.02
C ARG A 7 -8.02 14.41 12.21
N ILE A 8 -6.82 13.88 12.46
CA ILE A 8 -6.30 12.67 11.81
C ILE A 8 -6.06 11.61 12.86
N TYR A 9 -6.61 10.42 12.61
CA TYR A 9 -6.43 9.23 13.42
C TYR A 9 -5.68 8.19 12.60
N ALA A 10 -4.66 7.57 13.19
CA ALA A 10 -3.78 6.65 12.49
C ALA A 10 -3.80 5.25 13.11
N ASN A 11 -3.70 4.24 12.25
CA ASN A 11 -3.50 2.84 12.64
C ASN A 11 -4.59 2.23 13.52
N HIS A 12 -5.83 2.70 13.37
CA HIS A 12 -7.00 2.03 13.92
C HIS A 12 -7.40 0.84 13.02
N THR A 13 -7.88 -0.23 13.65
CA THR A 13 -8.34 -1.45 12.95
C THR A 13 -9.55 -1.17 12.07
N ASN A 14 -10.48 -0.36 12.59
CA ASN A 14 -11.68 0.09 11.88
C ASN A 14 -11.59 1.60 11.62
N ILE A 15 -12.45 2.11 10.74
CA ILE A 15 -12.62 3.56 10.57
C ILE A 15 -13.10 4.16 11.91
N VAL A 16 -12.48 5.26 12.33
CA VAL A 16 -12.92 6.00 13.50
C VAL A 16 -14.23 6.69 13.15
N ASP A 17 -15.31 6.31 13.83
CA ASP A 17 -16.63 6.88 13.60
C ASP A 17 -16.81 8.24 14.32
N PHE A 18 -18.00 8.84 14.18
CA PHE A 18 -18.28 10.15 14.75
C PHE A 18 -18.27 10.18 16.28
N SER A 19 -18.72 9.10 16.93
CA SER A 19 -18.73 9.02 18.38
C SER A 19 -17.33 8.76 18.92
N GLU A 20 -16.60 7.84 18.29
CA GLU A 20 -15.21 7.53 18.63
C GLU A 20 -14.28 8.74 18.44
N ALA A 21 -14.55 9.60 17.45
CA ALA A 21 -13.76 10.79 17.18
C ALA A 21 -13.83 11.85 18.31
N GLU A 22 -14.84 11.79 19.18
CA GLU A 22 -14.94 12.69 20.34
C GLU A 22 -14.12 12.20 21.54
N GLU A 23 -14.00 10.89 21.70
CA GLU A 23 -13.34 10.25 22.84
C GLU A 23 -11.87 9.92 22.57
N THR A 24 -11.52 9.70 21.30
CA THR A 24 -10.19 9.30 20.87
C THR A 24 -9.29 10.52 20.68
N THR A 25 -8.07 10.45 21.21
CA THR A 25 -7.04 11.46 20.93
C THR A 25 -6.51 11.30 19.50
N PRO A 26 -6.63 12.31 18.63
CA PRO A 26 -6.09 12.24 17.27
C PRO A 26 -4.56 12.33 17.26
N GLN A 27 -3.91 11.67 16.29
CA GLN A 27 -2.48 11.85 16.03
C GLN A 27 -2.13 13.27 15.59
N LEU A 28 -3.06 13.93 14.89
CA LEU A 28 -2.92 15.32 14.48
C LEU A 28 -4.25 16.03 14.61
N ASN A 29 -4.19 17.22 15.17
CA ASN A 29 -5.32 18.13 15.28
C ASN A 29 -4.90 19.52 14.80
N ILE A 30 -5.46 19.99 13.68
CA ILE A 30 -5.05 21.24 13.04
C ILE A 30 -6.22 22.08 12.53
N SER A 31 -6.02 23.40 12.56
CA SER A 31 -6.85 24.36 11.84
C SER A 31 -6.35 24.53 10.41
N LEU A 32 -7.27 24.51 9.46
CA LEU A 32 -7.02 24.68 8.03
C LEU A 32 -7.16 26.15 7.65
N LEU A 33 -6.35 26.59 6.68
CA LEU A 33 -6.40 27.94 6.12
C LEU A 33 -7.66 28.14 5.27
N GLU A 34 -8.20 29.35 5.33
CA GLU A 34 -9.39 29.76 4.60
C GLU A 34 -9.03 30.64 3.40
N GLY A 35 -9.88 30.66 2.37
CA GLY A 35 -9.73 31.58 1.23
C GLY A 35 -8.67 31.22 0.20
N GLU A 36 -7.93 30.12 0.40
CA GLU A 36 -6.92 29.68 -0.56
C GLU A 36 -7.53 29.06 -1.81
N ILE A 37 -6.97 29.43 -2.97
CA ILE A 37 -7.48 29.07 -4.30
C ILE A 37 -6.66 27.91 -4.93
N GLY A 38 -5.62 27.45 -4.22
CA GLY A 38 -4.69 26.42 -4.67
C GLY A 38 -4.59 25.21 -3.73
N VAL A 39 -3.67 24.30 -4.07
CA VAL A 39 -3.33 23.15 -3.22
C VAL A 39 -2.37 23.62 -2.13
N MET A 40 -2.77 23.46 -0.87
CA MET A 40 -1.96 23.81 0.29
C MET A 40 -1.35 22.57 0.94
N GLU A 41 -0.05 22.63 1.24
CA GLU A 41 0.68 21.59 1.95
C GLU A 41 0.68 21.90 3.46
N TYR A 42 0.21 20.95 4.27
CA TYR A 42 0.28 21.03 5.72
C TYR A 42 1.46 20.18 6.22
N PRO A 43 2.57 20.79 6.67
CA PRO A 43 3.75 20.04 7.07
C PRO A 43 3.47 19.22 8.34
N LEU A 44 3.81 17.93 8.28
CA LEU A 44 3.61 16.99 9.37
C LEU A 44 4.96 16.60 9.99
N ARG A 45 4.94 16.25 11.29
CA ARG A 45 6.11 15.65 11.93
C ARG A 45 6.25 14.20 11.45
N SER A 46 7.24 13.93 10.61
CA SER A 46 7.47 12.59 10.03
C SER A 46 7.54 11.48 11.08
N ALA A 47 8.12 11.75 12.26
CA ALA A 47 8.19 10.80 13.37
C ALA A 47 6.81 10.34 13.88
N ALA A 48 5.79 11.19 13.82
CA ALA A 48 4.42 10.84 14.22
C ALA A 48 3.70 9.96 13.18
N PHE A 49 4.24 9.88 11.95
CA PHE A 49 3.63 9.22 10.80
C PHE A 49 4.58 8.22 10.12
N ALA A 50 5.54 7.64 10.85
CA ALA A 50 6.60 6.82 10.27
C ALA A 50 6.13 5.42 9.80
N ASN A 51 5.07 4.86 10.38
CA ASN A 51 4.59 3.52 10.07
C ASN A 51 3.05 3.50 10.01
N ILE A 52 2.51 4.09 8.94
CA ILE A 52 1.07 4.28 8.77
C ILE A 52 0.52 3.27 7.77
N HIS A 53 -0.51 2.52 8.18
CA HIS A 53 -1.24 1.60 7.31
C HIS A 53 -2.73 1.94 7.18
N SER A 54 -3.29 2.72 8.11
CA SER A 54 -4.67 3.24 8.03
C SER A 54 -4.74 4.68 8.54
N LEU A 55 -5.60 5.49 7.91
CA LEU A 55 -5.88 6.87 8.30
C LEU A 55 -7.39 7.13 8.25
N SER A 56 -7.92 7.74 9.31
CA SER A 56 -9.27 8.34 9.32
C SER A 56 -9.12 9.86 9.39
N LEU A 57 -9.77 10.57 8.46
CA LEU A 57 -9.76 12.03 8.37
C LEU A 57 -11.13 12.56 8.79
N PHE A 58 -11.16 13.32 9.89
CA PHE A 58 -12.39 13.91 10.42
C PHE A 58 -12.39 15.43 10.24
N PHE A 59 -13.28 15.91 9.39
CA PHE A 59 -13.50 17.34 9.13
C PHE A 59 -14.71 17.81 9.92
N SER A 60 -14.52 18.71 10.89
CA SER A 60 -15.55 19.03 11.89
C SER A 60 -16.18 20.42 11.77
N ASP A 61 -15.67 21.29 10.89
CA ASP A 61 -16.14 22.67 10.75
C ASP A 61 -15.91 23.18 9.32
N ALA A 62 -16.78 24.07 8.83
CA ALA A 62 -16.73 24.63 7.49
C ALA A 62 -17.20 26.09 7.42
N VAL A 63 -16.56 26.88 6.56
CA VAL A 63 -16.95 28.29 6.33
C VAL A 63 -18.24 28.35 5.50
N GLY A 64 -19.25 29.03 6.05
CA GLY A 64 -20.43 29.47 5.30
C GLY A 64 -21.56 28.44 5.17
N GLY A 65 -21.63 27.43 6.04
CA GLY A 65 -22.78 26.53 6.12
C GLY A 65 -22.47 25.17 6.75
N GLU A 66 -23.45 24.26 6.69
CA GLU A 66 -23.39 22.91 7.27
C GLU A 66 -22.73 21.85 6.36
N ALA A 67 -22.37 22.23 5.13
CA ALA A 67 -21.73 21.34 4.17
C ALA A 67 -20.29 21.77 3.91
N LEU A 68 -19.42 20.79 3.67
CA LEU A 68 -18.04 21.00 3.23
C LEU A 68 -17.81 20.34 1.88
N ARG A 69 -16.92 20.92 1.08
CA ARG A 69 -16.51 20.35 -0.20
C ARG A 69 -15.00 20.20 -0.23
N LEU A 70 -14.54 18.99 -0.52
CA LEU A 70 -13.13 18.65 -0.68
C LEU A 70 -12.87 18.41 -2.16
N TYR A 71 -11.95 19.17 -2.74
CA TYR A 71 -11.59 19.06 -4.16
C TYR A 71 -10.41 18.11 -4.37
N TYR A 72 -9.46 18.10 -3.44
CA TYR A 72 -8.24 17.34 -3.56
C TYR A 72 -7.68 16.97 -2.18
N ILE A 73 -7.19 15.74 -2.05
CA ILE A 73 -6.42 15.26 -0.91
C ILE A 73 -5.21 14.53 -1.49
N GLY A 74 -4.02 14.92 -1.05
CA GLY A 74 -2.77 14.26 -1.43
C GLY A 74 -1.93 13.98 -0.19
N PHE A 75 -1.32 12.80 -0.15
CA PHE A 75 -0.32 12.45 0.84
C PHE A 75 1.05 12.51 0.21
N LYS A 76 2.01 13.15 0.88
CA LYS A 76 3.39 13.28 0.44
C LYS A 76 4.30 12.64 1.47
N GLY A 77 5.14 11.73 1.03
CA GLY A 77 6.06 10.98 1.87
C GLY A 77 6.59 9.75 1.16
N ASP A 78 7.37 8.95 1.88
CA ASP A 78 7.95 7.72 1.36
C ASP A 78 6.99 6.55 1.55
N SER A 79 6.67 5.85 0.47
CA SER A 79 5.91 4.61 0.54
C SER A 79 6.85 3.42 0.70
N ARG A 80 6.69 2.66 1.78
CA ARG A 80 7.31 1.34 1.92
C ARG A 80 6.47 0.30 1.19
N THR A 81 6.44 0.35 -0.14
CA THR A 81 5.90 -0.76 -0.91
C THR A 81 6.78 -1.98 -0.67
N GLN A 82 6.28 -2.99 0.06
CA GLN A 82 6.85 -4.32 -0.02
C GLN A 82 6.70 -4.74 -1.48
N ARG A 83 7.81 -4.78 -2.23
CA ARG A 83 7.80 -5.45 -3.53
C ARG A 83 7.37 -6.89 -3.22
N LYS A 84 6.21 -7.32 -3.71
CA LYS A 84 5.97 -8.76 -3.87
C LYS A 84 7.17 -9.25 -4.68
N GLU A 85 8.02 -10.07 -4.10
CA GLU A 85 8.99 -10.83 -4.90
C GLU A 85 8.17 -11.49 -5.99
N GLY A 86 8.47 -11.13 -7.24
CA GLY A 86 7.76 -11.64 -8.39
C GLY A 86 7.76 -13.15 -8.27
N ILE A 87 6.56 -13.74 -8.28
CA ILE A 87 6.32 -15.17 -8.34
C ILE A 87 7.30 -15.71 -9.38
N GLN A 88 8.41 -16.30 -8.93
CA GLN A 88 9.37 -16.91 -9.85
C GLN A 88 8.54 -17.96 -10.57
N LYS A 89 8.39 -17.78 -11.88
CA LYS A 89 7.69 -18.74 -12.73
C LYS A 89 8.36 -20.08 -12.46
N LEU A 90 7.68 -20.95 -11.72
CA LEU A 90 8.18 -22.28 -11.42
C LEU A 90 8.31 -22.98 -12.79
N GLU A 91 9.52 -23.08 -13.33
CA GLU A 91 9.73 -23.82 -14.56
C GLU A 91 9.49 -25.30 -14.25
N ILE A 92 8.37 -25.82 -14.75
CA ILE A 92 8.04 -27.24 -14.62
C ILE A 92 8.83 -27.98 -15.71
N PRO A 93 9.79 -28.86 -15.37
CA PRO A 93 10.64 -29.53 -16.36
C PRO A 93 9.85 -30.38 -17.36
N ALA A 94 8.64 -30.79 -16.98
CA ALA A 94 7.78 -31.66 -17.78
C ALA A 94 7.03 -30.95 -18.91
N ALA A 95 7.08 -29.61 -19.03
CA ALA A 95 6.33 -28.89 -20.04
C ALA A 95 6.68 -29.31 -21.48
N ASN A 96 7.91 -29.76 -21.72
CA ASN A 96 8.40 -30.20 -23.04
C ASN A 96 8.57 -31.73 -23.14
N ALA A 97 8.10 -32.51 -22.17
CA ALA A 97 8.31 -33.96 -22.15
C ALA A 97 7.59 -34.70 -23.30
N ALA A 98 6.54 -34.08 -23.87
CA ALA A 98 5.79 -34.63 -25.00
C ALA A 98 6.47 -34.38 -26.36
N ASP A 99 7.31 -33.34 -26.47
CA ASP A 99 7.98 -32.93 -27.71
C ASP A 99 9.40 -33.52 -27.87
N ALA A 100 9.84 -34.32 -26.90
CA ALA A 100 11.11 -35.02 -27.01
C ALA A 100 11.05 -36.08 -28.13
N SER A 101 11.91 -35.92 -29.14
CA SER A 101 12.01 -36.87 -30.26
C SER A 101 12.40 -38.27 -29.76
N LEU A 102 11.74 -39.31 -30.29
CA LEU A 102 12.00 -40.72 -29.91
C LEU A 102 13.46 -41.16 -30.15
N THR A 103 14.17 -40.49 -31.06
CA THR A 103 15.60 -40.73 -31.34
C THR A 103 16.50 -40.36 -30.16
N ASP A 104 16.12 -39.36 -29.36
CA ASP A 104 16.91 -38.90 -28.21
C ASP A 104 16.93 -39.94 -27.07
N ARG A 105 15.80 -40.65 -26.88
CA ARG A 105 15.68 -41.74 -25.90
C ARG A 105 16.49 -42.99 -26.27
N LEU A 106 16.76 -43.22 -27.55
CA LEU A 106 17.57 -44.36 -28.00
C LEU A 106 19.07 -44.12 -27.81
N THR A 107 19.51 -42.87 -27.91
CA THR A 107 20.89 -42.47 -27.57
C THR A 107 21.18 -42.62 -26.09
N GLU A 108 20.26 -42.24 -25.19
CA GLU A 108 20.43 -42.44 -23.74
C GLU A 108 20.51 -43.93 -23.35
N LYS A 109 19.75 -44.81 -24.01
CA LYS A 109 19.75 -46.24 -23.69
C LYS A 109 21.03 -46.97 -24.14
N SER A 110 21.85 -46.35 -25.00
CA SER A 110 23.10 -46.93 -25.49
C SER A 110 24.34 -46.50 -24.69
N GLY A 111 24.21 -45.55 -23.75
CA GLY A 111 25.31 -45.05 -22.91
C GLY A 111 25.49 -45.77 -21.57
N GLY A 112 24.70 -46.80 -21.29
CA GLY A 112 24.76 -47.55 -20.04
C GLY A 112 25.86 -48.60 -20.00
N GLN A 113 27.14 -48.20 -20.01
CA GLN A 113 28.23 -49.13 -19.72
C GLN A 113 29.36 -48.48 -18.88
N GLN A 114 29.40 -48.91 -17.60
CA GLN A 114 30.58 -48.96 -16.72
C GLN A 114 31.17 -47.62 -16.20
N THR A 115 31.67 -47.46 -14.97
CA THR A 115 31.98 -48.37 -13.85
C THR A 115 32.11 -47.53 -12.56
N THR A 116 31.86 -48.18 -11.44
CA THR A 116 31.98 -47.67 -10.06
C THR A 116 33.43 -47.44 -9.61
N ALA A 117 33.59 -46.52 -8.64
CA ALA A 117 34.67 -46.40 -7.64
C ALA A 117 35.99 -45.69 -8.06
N ARG A 118 36.37 -44.63 -7.32
CA ARG A 118 37.06 -44.69 -6.02
C ARG A 118 36.88 -43.39 -5.25
#